data_AF-A0A656K264-F1
#
_entry.id   AF-A0A656K264-F1
#
_cell.length_a   1.000
_cell.length_b   1.000
_cell.length_c   1.000
_cell.angle_alpha   90.00
_cell.angle_beta   90.00
_cell.angle_gamma   90.00
#
_symmetry.space_group_name_H-M   'P 1'
#
loop_
_entity.id
_entity.type
_entity.pdbx_description
1 polymer ?
#
loop_
_entity_poly.entity_id
_entity_poly.type
_entity_poly.pdbx_seq_one_letter_code
_entity_poly.pdbx_strand_id
1 'polypeptide(L)'
;IKALIDDAVNLGATLVIGGQLQGSILQPTLLDGVTDRMRLYREESFGPVAVVIRGEGDEALLALANDSEFGLSAAIFSRDTGRAL
;
A
#
# COMPACT_ATOMS: atom_id res chain seq x y z
N ILE A 1 0.64 -7.39 11.92
CA ILE A 1 0.22 -7.56 10.50
C ILE A 1 -1.29 -7.79 10.35
N LYS A 2 -1.87 -8.87 10.90
CA LYS A 2 -3.33 -9.12 10.79
C LYS A 2 -4.19 -7.94 11.25
N ALA A 3 -3.82 -7.29 12.36
CA ALA A 3 -4.49 -6.08 12.82
C ALA A 3 -4.44 -4.89 11.83
N LEU A 4 -3.37 -4.78 11.03
CA LEU A 4 -3.25 -3.74 9.98
C LEU A 4 -4.17 -4.04 8.80
N ILE A 5 -4.30 -5.32 8.42
CA ILE A 5 -5.24 -5.77 7.39
C ILE A 5 -6.68 -5.50 7.85
N ASP A 6 -7.00 -5.87 9.08
CA ASP A 6 -8.35 -5.69 9.63
C ASP A 6 -8.73 -4.21 9.75
N ASP A 7 -7.80 -3.36 10.20
CA ASP A 7 -7.97 -1.90 10.23
C ASP A 7 -8.35 -1.34 8.85
N ALA A 8 -7.57 -1.67 7.82
CA ALA A 8 -7.83 -1.21 6.46
C ALA A 8 -9.19 -1.68 5.94
N VAL A 9 -9.53 -2.96 6.14
CA VAL A 9 -10.83 -3.52 5.73
C VAL A 9 -11.99 -2.84 6.46
N ASN A 10 -11.86 -2.62 7.77
CA ASN A 10 -12.88 -1.93 8.57
C ASN A 10 -13.09 -0.47 8.14
N LEU A 11 -12.06 0.15 7.56
CA LEU A 11 -12.10 1.51 7.04
C LEU A 11 -12.47 1.59 5.55
N GLY A 12 -12.80 0.46 4.92
CA GLY A 12 -13.36 0.40 3.57
C GLY A 12 -12.41 -0.06 2.47
N ALA A 13 -11.19 -0.51 2.81
CA ALA A 13 -10.33 -1.18 1.83
C ALA A 13 -10.94 -2.52 1.39
N THR A 14 -10.72 -2.89 0.13
CA THR A 14 -11.15 -4.18 -0.40
C THR A 14 -10.03 -5.19 -0.28
N LEU A 15 -10.28 -6.30 0.44
CA LEU A 15 -9.40 -7.47 0.45
C LEU A 15 -9.56 -8.23 -0.86
N VAL A 16 -8.62 -8.05 -1.79
CA VAL A 16 -8.67 -8.67 -3.14
C VAL A 16 -8.31 -10.15 -3.05
N ILE A 17 -7.28 -10.50 -2.29
CA ILE A 17 -6.84 -11.87 -2.06
C ILE A 17 -6.08 -11.97 -0.72
N GLY A 18 -6.06 -13.17 -0.13
CA GLY A 18 -5.27 -13.47 1.07
C GLY A 18 -5.98 -13.14 2.37
N GLY A 19 -5.25 -12.57 3.33
CA GLY A 19 -5.77 -12.13 4.64
C GLY A 19 -5.93 -13.25 5.68
N GLN A 20 -5.72 -14.52 5.31
CA GLN A 20 -5.80 -15.64 6.24
C GLN A 20 -4.47 -15.86 6.98
N LEU A 21 -4.58 -16.08 8.29
CA LEU A 21 -3.47 -16.42 9.17
C LEU A 21 -3.69 -17.85 9.69
N GLN A 22 -2.71 -18.73 9.46
CA GLN A 22 -2.70 -20.10 9.98
C GLN A 22 -1.47 -20.28 10.87
N GLY A 23 -1.67 -20.26 12.19
CA GLY A 23 -0.57 -20.18 13.14
C GLY A 23 0.28 -18.92 12.88
N SER A 24 1.55 -19.10 12.54
CA SER A 24 2.47 -18.01 12.19
C SER A 24 2.61 -17.75 10.68
N ILE A 25 1.83 -18.44 9.84
CA ILE A 25 1.89 -18.32 8.38
C ILE A 25 0.77 -17.40 7.90
N LEU A 26 1.15 -16.24 7.36
CA LEU A 26 0.24 -15.29 6.71
C LEU A 26 0.26 -15.50 5.19
N GLN A 27 -0.93 -15.65 4.58
CA GLN A 27 -1.03 -15.69 3.12
C GLN A 27 -0.61 -14.36 2.47
N PRO A 28 0.00 -14.39 1.26
CA PRO A 28 0.17 -13.19 0.46
C PRO A 28 -1.15 -12.44 0.31
N THR A 29 -1.15 -11.17 0.67
CA THR A 29 -2.36 -10.36 0.82
C THR A 29 -2.28 -9.12 -0.06
N LEU A 30 -3.34 -8.86 -0.82
CA LEU A 30 -3.50 -7.64 -1.61
C LEU A 30 -4.72 -6.86 -1.11
N LEU A 31 -4.50 -5.61 -0.73
CA LEU A 31 -5.55 -4.67 -0.37
C LEU A 31 -5.65 -3.57 -1.41
N ASP A 32 -6.86 -3.32 -1.86
CA ASP A 32 -7.19 -2.28 -2.81
C ASP A 32 -7.97 -1.13 -2.16
N GLY A 33 -7.69 0.10 -2.60
CA GLY A 33 -8.36 1.29 -2.08
C GLY A 33 -7.86 1.71 -0.71
N VAL A 34 -6.56 1.58 -0.45
CA VAL A 34 -5.96 2.05 0.80
C VAL A 34 -5.87 3.59 0.78
N THR A 35 -6.22 4.22 1.90
CA THR A 35 -6.24 5.68 2.08
C THR A 35 -5.43 6.10 3.31
N ASP A 36 -5.12 7.39 3.40
CA ASP A 36 -4.39 8.04 4.52
C ASP A 36 -4.99 7.80 5.92
N ARG A 37 -6.28 7.46 5.99
CA ARG A 37 -6.98 7.11 7.24
C ARG A 37 -6.61 5.73 7.80
N MET A 38 -5.98 4.88 7.00
CA MET A 38 -5.68 3.49 7.35
C MET A 38 -4.24 3.36 7.82
N ARG A 39 -3.99 2.50 8.80
CA ARG A 39 -2.63 2.32 9.34
C ARG A 39 -1.64 1.80 8.30
N LEU A 40 -2.10 0.94 7.38
CA LEU A 40 -1.29 0.45 6.26
C LEU A 40 -0.77 1.53 5.30
N TYR A 41 -1.31 2.74 5.35
CA TYR A 41 -0.79 3.87 4.59
C TYR A 41 0.49 4.45 5.24
N ARG A 42 0.59 4.43 6.58
CA ARG A 42 1.69 5.06 7.34
C ARG A 42 2.69 4.07 7.93
N GLU A 43 2.27 2.84 8.21
CA GLU A 43 3.07 1.85 8.93
C GLU A 43 3.63 0.77 7.98
N GLU A 44 4.90 0.42 8.17
CA GLU A 44 5.51 -0.71 7.47
C GLU A 44 4.90 -2.05 7.94
N SER A 45 4.34 -2.82 7.01
CA SER A 45 3.63 -4.07 7.35
C SER A 45 4.56 -5.22 7.75
N PHE A 46 5.83 -5.18 7.31
CA PHE A 46 6.86 -6.23 7.48
C PHE A 46 6.36 -7.65 7.20
N GLY A 47 5.41 -7.79 6.29
CA GLY A 47 4.84 -9.08 5.88
C GLY A 47 4.50 -9.13 4.41
N PRO A 48 3.96 -10.26 3.93
CA PRO A 48 3.58 -10.44 2.54
C PRO A 48 2.27 -9.70 2.22
N VAL A 49 2.25 -8.38 2.41
CA VAL A 49 1.09 -7.50 2.19
C VAL A 49 1.46 -6.42 1.19
N ALA A 50 0.72 -6.36 0.09
CA ALA A 50 0.78 -5.28 -0.88
C ALA A 50 -0.48 -4.42 -0.79
N VAL A 51 -0.32 -3.12 -0.98
CA VAL A 51 -1.42 -2.15 -0.94
C VAL A 51 -1.48 -1.36 -2.24
N VAL A 52 -2.69 -1.04 -2.69
CA VAL A 52 -2.94 -0.17 -3.84
C VAL A 52 -3.56 1.13 -3.36
N ILE A 53 -2.84 2.22 -3.62
CA ILE A 53 -3.25 3.60 -3.38
C ILE A 53 -3.42 4.25 -4.77
N ARG A 54 -4.47 5.04 -4.97
CA ARG A 54 -4.77 5.69 -6.25
C ARG A 54 -4.52 7.19 -6.18
N GLY A 55 -3.92 7.71 -7.24
CA GLY A 55 -3.82 9.14 -7.53
C GLY A 55 -4.01 9.39 -9.01
N GLU A 56 -4.32 10.63 -9.38
CA GLU A 56 -4.52 11.04 -10.77
C GLU A 56 -3.52 12.13 -11.16
N GLY A 57 -2.71 11.84 -12.17
CA GLY A 57 -1.65 12.75 -12.63
C GLY A 57 -0.38 12.70 -11.78
N ASP A 58 0.69 13.29 -12.31
CA ASP A 58 2.03 13.16 -11.71
C ASP A 58 2.14 13.86 -10.37
N GLU A 59 1.64 15.09 -10.26
CA GLU A 59 1.70 15.86 -9.02
C GLU A 59 1.00 15.14 -7.86
N ALA A 60 -0.17 14.53 -8.11
CA ALA A 60 -0.88 13.77 -7.09
C ALA A 60 -0.12 12.49 -6.71
N LEU A 61 0.43 11.77 -7.68
CA LEU A 61 1.21 10.54 -7.42
C LEU A 61 2.52 10.85 -6.67
N LEU A 62 3.20 11.94 -7.00
CA LEU A 62 4.39 12.42 -6.30
C LEU A 62 4.05 12.86 -4.87
N ALA A 63 2.95 13.58 -4.68
CA ALA A 63 2.48 13.96 -3.35
C ALA A 63 2.18 12.72 -2.49
N LEU A 64 1.49 11.71 -3.04
CA LEU A 64 1.21 10.45 -2.36
C LEU A 64 2.50 9.68 -2.02
N ALA A 65 3.45 9.59 -2.95
CA ALA A 65 4.72 8.88 -2.72
C ALA A 65 5.58 9.57 -1.65
N ASN A 66 5.57 10.91 -1.61
CA ASN A 66 6.34 11.71 -0.65
C ASN A 66 5.62 11.94 0.68
N ASP A 67 4.33 11.61 0.80
CA ASP A 67 3.56 11.65 2.05
C ASP A 67 3.88 10.44 2.94
N SER A 68 5.17 10.27 3.22
CA SER A 68 5.74 9.20 4.03
C SER A 68 6.83 9.77 4.91
N GLU A 69 6.95 9.29 6.15
CA GLU A 69 8.07 9.61 7.03
C GLU A 69 9.36 8.86 6.63
N PHE A 70 9.23 7.89 5.71
CA PHE A 70 10.32 7.06 5.22
C PHE A 70 10.78 7.49 3.81
N GLY A 71 12.01 7.15 3.45
CA GLY A 71 12.59 7.52 2.15
C GLY A 71 13.73 6.59 1.71
N LEU A 72 13.63 5.29 2.02
CA LEU A 72 14.71 4.33 1.77
C LEU A 72 14.91 4.03 0.29
N SER A 73 13.83 3.71 -0.42
CA SER A 73 13.86 3.43 -1.86
C SER A 73 12.47 3.66 -2.48
N ALA A 74 12.46 3.95 -3.77
CA ALA A 74 11.25 4.07 -4.58
C ALA A 74 11.53 3.55 -6.00
N ALA A 75 10.47 3.18 -6.71
CA ALA A 75 10.54 2.75 -8.10
C ALA A 75 9.41 3.40 -8.91
N ILE A 76 9.75 3.89 -10.10
CA ILE A 76 8.80 4.48 -11.04
C ILE A 76 8.74 3.57 -12.27
N PHE A 77 7.53 3.23 -12.69
CA PHE A 77 7.27 2.44 -13.89
C PHE A 77 6.50 3.29 -14.89
N SER A 78 7.16 3.68 -15.98
CA SER A 78 6.58 4.47 -17.07
C SER A 78 7.14 4.02 -18.42
N ARG A 79 6.35 4.17 -19.49
CA ARG A 79 6.83 3.98 -20.87
C ARG A 79 7.64 5.19 -21.36
N ASP A 80 7.39 6.36 -20.78
CA ASP A 80 8.15 7.57 -21.05
C ASP A 80 9.24 7.68 -20.00
N THR A 81 10.48 7.39 -20.41
CA THR A 81 11.66 7.45 -19.55
C THR A 81 12.05 8.89 -19.21
N GLY A 82 11.73 9.87 -20.05
CA GLY A 82 12.03 11.28 -19.79
C GLY A 82 11.10 11.85 -18.71
N ARG A 83 9.84 11.41 -18.67
CA ARG A 83 8.90 11.71 -17.59
C ARG A 83 9.23 10.97 -16.28
N ALA A 84 9.88 9.81 -16.38
CA ALA A 84 10.22 8.96 -15.21
C ALA A 84 11.49 9.40 -14.48
N LEU A 85 12.31 10.27 -15.09
CA LEU A 85 13.56 10.82 -14.59
C LEU A 85 13.37 12.27 -14.13
#